data_AF-A0A965SSN6-F1
#
_entry.id   AF-A0A965SSN6-F1
#
_cell.length_a   1.000
_cell.length_b   1.000
_cell.length_c   1.000
_cell.angle_alpha   90.00
_cell.angle_beta   90.00
_cell.angle_gamma   90.00
#
_symmetry.space_group_name_H-M   'P 1'
#
loop_
_entity.id
_entity.type
_entity.pdbx_description
1 polymer ?
#
loop_
_entity_poly.entity_id
_entity_poly.type
_entity_poly.pdbx_seq_one_letter_code
_entity_poly.pdbx_strand_id
1 'polypeptide(L)'
;MNLDLSFYNWELFTSYIQKGLIFSVQLTIIATIGGIVLGTVLALMRLSGKTWLALPATAYVNTMRSIPLVMVILWFFLLIPLIIGKPIGVNLSAIITFIAFEAAYFSEIVRAGIQSIPKGQVYAGQALGMT
;
A
#
# COMPACT_ATOMS: atom_id res chain seq x y z
N MET A 1 -14.20 8.03 43.28
CA MET A 1 -13.29 8.40 42.17
C MET A 1 -14.15 9.12 41.15
N ASN A 2 -14.12 10.46 41.14
CA ASN A 2 -14.88 11.25 40.16
C ASN A 2 -14.02 11.39 38.91
N LEU A 3 -14.50 10.89 37.78
CA LEU A 3 -13.84 11.07 36.49
C LEU A 3 -14.01 12.52 36.07
N ASP A 4 -12.90 13.20 35.76
CA ASP A 4 -12.92 14.55 35.19
C ASP A 4 -13.16 14.47 33.68
N LEU A 5 -14.29 15.05 33.24
CA LEU A 5 -14.74 15.07 31.85
C LEU A 5 -14.56 16.45 31.20
N SER A 6 -13.85 17.38 31.86
CA SER A 6 -13.61 18.75 31.36
C SER A 6 -12.80 18.80 30.06
N PHE A 7 -12.13 17.70 29.69
CA PHE A 7 -11.43 17.55 28.41
C PHE A 7 -12.36 17.41 27.20
N TYR A 8 -13.64 17.06 27.40
CA TYR A 8 -14.64 17.06 26.33
C TYR A 8 -15.09 18.48 26.01
N ASN A 9 -14.26 19.20 25.25
CA ASN A 9 -14.56 20.54 24.78
C ASN A 9 -14.54 20.62 23.25
N TRP A 10 -15.12 21.68 22.71
CA TRP A 10 -15.24 21.87 21.26
C TRP A 10 -13.88 21.99 20.55
N GLU A 11 -12.86 22.45 21.26
CA GLU A 11 -11.49 22.55 20.77
C GLU A 11 -10.86 21.16 20.55
N LEU A 12 -11.11 20.20 21.44
CA LEU A 12 -10.68 18.81 21.26
C LEU A 12 -11.25 18.20 19.98
N PHE A 13 -12.55 18.42 19.73
CA PHE A 13 -13.22 17.92 18.53
C PHE A 13 -12.67 18.57 17.25
N THR A 14 -12.55 19.88 17.21
CA THR A 14 -12.16 20.62 15.99
C THR A 14 -10.65 20.55 15.72
N SER A 15 -9.81 20.65 16.74
CA SER A 15 -8.35 20.72 16.59
C SER A 15 -7.68 19.37 16.48
N TYR A 16 -8.25 18.32 17.08
CA TYR A 16 -7.63 16.99 17.11
C TYR A 16 -8.45 15.95 16.35
N ILE A 17 -9.71 15.72 16.75
CA ILE A 17 -10.53 14.64 16.14
C ILE A 17 -10.79 14.92 14.66
N GLN A 18 -11.29 16.12 14.33
CA GLN A 18 -11.60 16.49 12.95
C GLN A 18 -10.35 16.50 12.08
N LYS A 19 -9.24 17.08 12.54
CA LYS A 19 -7.98 17.09 11.78
C LYS A 19 -7.43 15.68 11.57
N GLY A 20 -7.44 14.84 12.60
CA GLY A 20 -7.00 13.44 12.52
C GLY A 20 -7.87 12.62 11.57
N LEU A 21 -9.19 12.82 11.60
CA LEU A 21 -10.13 12.18 10.68
C LEU A 21 -9.86 12.59 9.23
N ILE A 22 -9.74 13.88 8.95
CA ILE A 22 -9.43 14.39 7.61
C ILE A 22 -8.11 13.81 7.10
N PHE A 23 -7.07 13.84 7.94
CA PHE A 23 -5.77 13.27 7.59
C PHE A 23 -5.87 11.76 7.30
N SER A 24 -6.62 11.01 8.11
CA SER A 24 -6.81 9.57 7.90
C SER A 24 -7.50 9.27 6.58
N VAL A 25 -8.56 10.03 6.23
CA VAL A 25 -9.26 9.91 4.95
C VAL A 25 -8.32 10.24 3.78
N GLN A 26 -7.57 11.35 3.87
CA GLN A 26 -6.61 11.75 2.84
C GLN A 26 -5.52 10.69 2.65
N LEU A 27 -4.94 10.22 3.75
CA LEU A 27 -3.92 9.16 3.74
C LEU A 27 -4.48 7.89 3.09
N THR A 28 -5.68 7.47 3.47
CA THR A 28 -6.33 6.27 2.91
C THR A 28 -6.51 6.39 1.40
N ILE A 29 -7.03 7.52 0.91
CA ILE A 29 -7.25 7.75 -0.52
C ILE A 29 -5.92 7.72 -1.29
N ILE A 30 -4.92 8.47 -0.80
CA ILE A 30 -3.61 8.57 -1.47
C ILE A 30 -2.90 7.21 -1.45
N ALA A 31 -2.89 6.52 -0.30
CA ALA A 31 -2.30 5.21 -0.14
C ALA A 31 -2.95 4.17 -1.03
N THR A 32 -4.28 4.14 -1.07
CA THR A 32 -5.04 3.20 -1.91
C THR A 32 -4.73 3.42 -3.39
N ILE A 33 -4.77 4.67 -3.87
CA ILE A 33 -4.48 4.98 -5.28
C ILE A 33 -3.03 4.60 -5.62
N GLY A 34 -2.07 5.04 -4.82
CA GLY A 34 -0.65 4.71 -5.04
C GLY A 34 -0.36 3.22 -4.96
N GLY A 35 -0.98 2.53 -3.98
CA GLY A 35 -0.89 1.10 -3.75
C GLY A 35 -1.49 0.29 -4.89
N ILE A 36 -2.64 0.69 -5.43
CA ILE A 36 -3.25 0.04 -6.61
C ILE A 36 -2.33 0.22 -7.84
N VAL A 37 -1.83 1.42 -8.09
CA VAL A 37 -0.95 1.69 -9.24
C VAL A 37 0.32 0.84 -9.14
N LEU A 38 1.04 0.92 -8.02
CA LEU A 38 2.28 0.17 -7.80
C LEU A 38 2.02 -1.34 -7.74
N GLY A 39 0.96 -1.76 -7.06
CA GLY A 39 0.55 -3.16 -6.95
C GLY A 39 0.20 -3.77 -8.30
N THR A 40 -0.48 -3.02 -9.17
CA THR A 40 -0.77 -3.46 -10.54
C THR A 40 0.50 -3.66 -11.34
N VAL A 41 1.45 -2.72 -11.28
CA VAL A 41 2.76 -2.87 -11.93
C VAL A 41 3.48 -4.14 -11.44
N LEU A 42 3.52 -4.36 -10.11
CA LEU A 42 4.13 -5.56 -9.52
C LEU A 42 3.42 -6.85 -9.94
N ALA A 43 2.08 -6.84 -10.03
CA ALA A 43 1.30 -7.98 -10.50
C ALA A 43 1.64 -8.32 -11.96
N LEU A 44 1.69 -7.32 -12.84
CA LEU A 44 2.04 -7.48 -14.24
C LEU A 44 3.48 -7.97 -14.40
N MET A 45 4.44 -7.46 -13.61
CA MET A 45 5.81 -7.96 -13.60
C MET A 45 5.87 -9.46 -13.27
N ARG A 46 5.09 -9.92 -12.28
CA ARG A 46 5.00 -11.33 -11.88
C ARG A 46 4.29 -12.22 -12.89
N LEU A 47 3.33 -11.67 -13.64
CA LEU A 47 2.60 -12.37 -14.70
C LEU A 47 3.31 -12.35 -16.07
N SER A 48 4.33 -11.50 -16.24
CA SER A 48 4.98 -11.26 -17.53
C SER A 48 5.69 -12.44 -18.18
N GLY A 49 5.93 -13.53 -17.44
CA GLY A 49 6.76 -14.66 -17.87
C GLY A 49 8.26 -14.38 -17.96
N LYS A 50 8.70 -13.12 -17.77
CA LYS A 50 10.12 -12.73 -17.79
C LYS A 50 10.72 -12.85 -16.40
N THR A 51 11.65 -13.79 -16.21
CA THR A 51 12.25 -14.09 -14.90
C THR A 51 12.89 -12.87 -14.23
N TRP A 52 13.55 -12.00 -15.01
CA TRP A 52 14.20 -10.79 -14.48
C TRP A 52 13.23 -9.71 -13.99
N LEU A 53 11.95 -9.74 -14.41
CA LEU A 53 10.88 -8.90 -13.85
C LEU A 53 10.18 -9.62 -12.69
N ALA A 54 9.87 -10.89 -12.87
CA ALA A 54 9.10 -11.66 -11.90
C ALA A 54 9.85 -11.88 -10.59
N LEU A 55 11.17 -12.11 -10.64
CA LEU A 55 11.99 -12.39 -9.46
C LEU A 55 12.06 -11.20 -8.49
N PRO A 56 12.46 -9.98 -8.88
CA PRO A 56 12.47 -8.83 -7.96
C PRO A 56 11.08 -8.47 -7.45
N ALA A 57 10.05 -8.53 -8.30
CA ALA A 57 8.67 -8.26 -7.87
C ALA A 57 8.17 -9.29 -6.85
N THR A 58 8.50 -10.58 -7.04
CA THR A 58 8.17 -11.64 -6.08
C THR A 58 8.92 -11.45 -4.76
N ALA A 59 10.20 -11.10 -4.80
CA ALA A 59 10.99 -10.82 -3.61
C ALA A 59 10.40 -9.64 -2.81
N TYR A 60 10.06 -8.54 -3.49
CA TYR A 60 9.40 -7.39 -2.88
C TYR A 60 8.07 -7.77 -2.22
N VAL A 61 7.16 -8.40 -2.96
CA VAL A 61 5.81 -8.73 -2.48
C VAL A 61 5.87 -9.69 -1.30
N ASN A 62 6.68 -10.75 -1.39
CA ASN A 62 6.82 -11.73 -0.31
C ASN A 62 7.40 -11.09 0.95
N THR A 63 8.41 -10.22 0.79
CA THR A 63 9.04 -9.53 1.93
C THR A 63 8.05 -8.58 2.60
N MET A 64 7.41 -7.70 1.84
CA MET A 64 6.45 -6.73 2.39
C MET A 64 5.27 -7.39 3.09
N ARG A 65 4.76 -8.52 2.57
CA ARG A 65 3.66 -9.27 3.20
C ARG A 65 4.08 -10.07 4.43
N SER A 66 5.37 -10.34 4.60
CA SER A 66 5.91 -11.10 5.75
C SER A 66 6.28 -10.20 6.94
N ILE A 67 6.34 -8.89 6.72
CA ILE A 67 6.78 -7.91 7.73
C ILE A 67 5.55 -7.19 8.30
N PRO A 68 5.49 -6.96 9.62
CA PRO A 68 4.42 -6.15 10.21
C PRO A 68 4.47 -4.70 9.68
N LEU A 69 3.31 -4.11 9.37
CA LEU A 69 3.21 -2.71 8.91
C LEU A 69 3.96 -1.74 9.83
N VAL A 70 3.89 -1.95 11.15
CA VAL A 70 4.59 -1.12 12.15
C VAL A 70 6.11 -1.08 11.88
N MET A 71 6.72 -2.21 11.52
CA MET A 71 8.15 -2.25 11.21
C MET A 71 8.47 -1.43 9.96
N VAL A 72 7.61 -1.47 8.94
CA VAL A 72 7.78 -0.65 7.72
C VAL A 72 7.65 0.83 8.03
N ILE A 73 6.72 1.22 8.92
CA ILE A 73 6.58 2.62 9.38
C ILE A 73 7.88 3.08 10.04
N LEU A 74 8.46 2.25 10.91
CA LEU A 74 9.73 2.57 11.57
C LEU A 74 10.88 2.71 10.57
N TRP A 75 10.89 1.98 9.46
CA TRP A 75 11.91 2.16 8.44
C TRP A 75 11.86 3.56 7.85
N PHE A 76 10.69 4.01 7.37
CA PHE A 76 10.58 5.31 6.72
C PHE A 76 10.59 6.49 7.69
N PHE A 77 10.10 6.27 8.92
CA PHE A 77 10.07 7.32 9.94
C PHE A 77 11.39 7.47 10.71
N LEU A 78 12.12 6.38 10.95
CA LEU A 78 13.35 6.37 11.74
C LEU A 78 14.60 6.03 10.91
N LEU A 79 14.63 4.86 10.27
CA LEU A 79 15.86 4.37 9.63
C LEU A 79 16.28 5.18 8.40
N ILE A 80 15.34 5.52 7.51
CA ILE A 80 15.64 6.28 6.30
C ILE A 80 16.15 7.69 6.66
N PRO A 81 15.51 8.46 7.59
CA PRO A 81 16.07 9.72 8.05
C PRO A 81 17.47 9.62 8.65
N LEU A 82 17.78 8.54 9.37
CA LEU A 82 19.13 8.29 9.89
C LEU A 82 20.16 8.11 8.77
N ILE A 83 19.78 7.43 7.69
CA ILE A 83 20.65 7.21 6.52
C ILE A 83 20.83 8.49 5.70
N ILE A 84 19.76 9.24 5.47
CA ILE A 84 19.79 10.47 4.65
C ILE A 84 20.32 11.68 5.46
N GLY A 85 20.35 11.59 6.79
CA GLY A 85 20.80 12.66 7.69
C GLY A 85 19.80 13.79 7.89
N LYS A 86 18.54 13.63 7.45
CA LYS A 86 17.48 14.63 7.62
C LYS A 86 16.09 13.98 7.78
N PRO A 87 15.17 14.60 8.56
CA PRO A 87 13.81 14.10 8.67
C PRO A 87 13.05 14.23 7.35
N ILE A 88 12.29 13.19 6.99
CA ILE A 88 11.40 13.18 5.83
C ILE A 88 10.04 13.84 6.14
N GLY A 89 9.70 13.92 7.44
CA GLY A 89 8.42 14.43 7.92
C GLY A 89 7.40 13.29 8.12
N VAL A 90 6.57 13.44 9.16
CA VAL A 90 5.62 12.40 9.62
C VAL A 90 4.65 12.02 8.50
N ASN A 91 4.04 13.02 7.84
CA ASN A 91 3.02 12.79 6.82
C ASN A 91 3.58 12.03 5.61
N LEU A 92 4.75 12.45 5.11
CA LEU A 92 5.37 11.82 3.95
C LEU A 92 5.86 10.40 4.29
N SER A 93 6.38 10.20 5.50
CA SER A 93 6.76 8.87 5.99
C SER A 93 5.57 7.92 6.03
N ALA A 94 4.42 8.39 6.54
CA ALA A 94 3.17 7.62 6.52
C ALA A 94 2.72 7.31 5.10
N ILE A 95 2.63 8.31 4.22
CA ILE A 95 2.20 8.13 2.82
C ILE A 95 3.05 7.08 2.10
N ILE A 96 4.38 7.21 2.14
CA ILE A 96 5.28 6.27 1.47
C ILE A 96 5.13 4.86 2.05
N THR A 97 5.04 4.76 3.38
CA THR A 97 4.89 3.47 4.06
C THR A 97 3.62 2.75 3.62
N PHE A 98 2.47 3.43 3.70
CA PHE A 98 1.19 2.81 3.38
C PHE A 98 1.12 2.44 1.89
N ILE A 99 1.60 3.29 0.97
CA ILE A 99 1.68 2.96 -0.46
C ILE A 99 2.54 1.71 -0.67
N ALA A 100 3.75 1.67 -0.12
CA ALA A 100 4.67 0.55 -0.32
C ALA A 100 4.13 -0.75 0.29
N PHE A 101 3.54 -0.67 1.48
CA PHE A 101 2.99 -1.84 2.14
C PHE A 101 1.76 -2.38 1.41
N GLU A 102 0.78 -1.53 1.10
CA GLU A 102 -0.46 -1.93 0.44
C GLU A 102 -0.24 -2.42 -0.99
N ALA A 103 0.74 -1.87 -1.71
CA ALA A 103 1.09 -2.31 -3.05
C ALA A 103 1.37 -3.82 -3.13
N ALA A 104 1.96 -4.42 -2.10
CA ALA A 104 2.20 -5.85 -2.06
C ALA A 104 0.90 -6.67 -1.97
N TYR A 105 -0.10 -6.19 -1.23
CA TYR A 105 -1.41 -6.82 -1.11
C TYR A 105 -2.24 -6.60 -2.38
N PHE A 106 -2.27 -5.38 -2.92
CA PHE A 106 -2.94 -5.10 -4.19
C PHE A 106 -2.34 -5.88 -5.35
N SER A 107 -1.02 -6.09 -5.36
CA SER A 107 -0.37 -6.96 -6.35
C SER A 107 -0.97 -8.35 -6.37
N GLU A 108 -1.28 -8.92 -5.21
CA GLU A 108 -1.86 -10.26 -5.11
C GLU A 108 -3.34 -10.28 -5.45
N ILE A 109 -4.08 -9.24 -5.08
CA ILE A 109 -5.49 -9.09 -5.46
C ILE A 109 -5.60 -9.01 -6.99
N VAL A 110 -4.81 -8.16 -7.65
CA VAL A 110 -4.81 -8.02 -9.11
C VAL A 110 -4.37 -9.31 -9.78
N ARG A 111 -3.28 -9.93 -9.31
CA ARG A 111 -2.78 -11.19 -9.85
C ARG A 111 -3.80 -12.32 -9.72
N ALA A 112 -4.45 -12.44 -8.57
CA ALA A 112 -5.50 -13.43 -8.32
C ALA A 112 -6.74 -13.16 -9.19
N GLY A 113 -7.13 -11.88 -9.34
CA GLY A 113 -8.22 -11.48 -10.22
C GLY A 113 -7.97 -11.90 -11.67
N ILE A 114 -6.78 -11.64 -12.21
CA ILE A 114 -6.41 -12.06 -13.57
C ILE A 114 -6.42 -13.60 -13.69
N GLN A 115 -5.85 -14.30 -12.71
CA GLN A 115 -5.77 -15.77 -12.74
C GLN A 115 -7.12 -16.47 -12.51
N SER A 116 -8.11 -15.78 -11.95
CA SER A 116 -9.45 -16.33 -11.75
C SER A 116 -10.24 -16.48 -13.06
N ILE A 117 -9.79 -15.85 -14.14
CA ILE A 117 -10.44 -15.95 -15.46
C ILE A 117 -10.25 -17.37 -16.02
N PRO A 118 -11.32 -18.07 -16.41
CA PRO A 118 -11.20 -19.41 -16.99
C PRO A 118 -10.34 -19.41 -18.25
N LYS A 119 -9.43 -20.38 -18.37
CA LYS A 119 -8.58 -20.53 -19.56
C LYS A 119 -9.37 -20.63 -20.87
N GLY A 120 -10.61 -21.13 -20.83
CA GLY A 120 -11.52 -21.17 -21.97
C GLY A 120 -11.78 -19.80 -22.60
N GLN A 121 -11.79 -18.71 -21.83
CA GLN A 121 -11.92 -17.35 -22.36
C GLN A 121 -10.70 -16.94 -23.17
N VAL A 122 -9.51 -17.30 -22.70
CA VAL A 122 -8.25 -17.07 -23.44
C VAL A 122 -8.23 -17.90 -24.72
N TYR A 123 -8.63 -19.17 -24.66
CA TYR A 123 -8.71 -20.04 -25.84
C TYR A 123 -9.73 -19.57 -26.87
N ALA A 124 -10.89 -19.06 -26.44
CA ALA A 124 -11.88 -18.50 -27.34
C ALA A 124 -11.35 -17.26 -28.09
N GLY A 125 -10.65 -16.35 -27.40
CA GLY A 125 -9.99 -15.21 -28.04
C GLY A 125 -8.95 -15.64 -29.09
N GLN A 126 -8.12 -16.63 -28.75
CA GLN A 126 -7.14 -17.20 -29.68
C GLN A 126 -7.81 -17.86 -30.88
N ALA A 127 -8.93 -18.57 -30.71
CA ALA A 127 -9.70 -19.16 -31.79
C ALA A 127 -10.34 -18.13 -32.74
N LEU A 128 -10.61 -16.92 -32.24
CA LEU A 128 -11.07 -15.77 -33.02
C LEU A 128 -9.91 -14.98 -33.67
N GLY A 129 -8.66 -15.42 -33.52
CA GLY A 129 -7.49 -14.78 -34.10
C GLY A 129 -6.94 -13.59 -33.30
N MET A 130 -7.33 -13.43 -32.03
CA MET A 130 -6.78 -12.42 -31.12
C MET A 130 -5.41 -12.88 -30.57
N THR A 131 -4.47 -11.95 -30.41
CA THR A 131 -3.11 -12.19 -29.90
C THR A 131 -2.92 -11.78 -28.46
#